data_AF-A0A0P9CGR0-F1
#
_entry.id   AF-A0A0P9CGR0-F1
#
_cell.length_a   1.000
_cell.length_b   1.000
_cell.length_c   1.000
_cell.angle_alpha   90.00
_cell.angle_beta   90.00
_cell.angle_gamma   90.00
#
_symmetry.space_group_name_H-M   'P 1'
#
loop_
_entity.id
_entity.type
_entity.pdbx_description
1 polymer ?
#
loop_
_entity_poly.entity_id
_entity_poly.type
_entity_poly.pdbx_seq_one_letter_code
_entity_poly.pdbx_strand_id
1 'polypeptide(L)'
;MIYTDGIHMISSVSLEELHTFARDKLKLPARWFHPSPRHPHYDLLTPDSLQRALAEGAVKTTSKAIVRVIQGNPNLTLLKDPHSSS
;
A
#
# COMPACT_ATOMS: atom_id res chain seq x y z
N MET A 1 -5.13 5.12 5.91
CA MET A 1 -3.68 4.89 5.89
C MET A 1 -3.36 4.04 4.69
N ILE A 2 -2.27 4.37 3.99
CA ILE A 2 -1.85 3.67 2.77
C ILE A 2 -0.78 2.63 3.13
N TYR A 3 -0.97 1.40 2.67
CA TYR A 3 -0.01 0.31 2.82
C TYR A 3 0.43 -0.22 1.46
N THR A 4 1.66 -0.72 1.39
CA THR A 4 2.15 -1.41 0.20
C THR A 4 3.05 -2.59 0.54
N ASP A 5 2.99 -3.66 -0.25
CA ASP A 5 3.97 -4.76 -0.19
C ASP A 5 5.17 -4.57 -1.14
N GLY A 6 5.24 -3.41 -1.79
CA GLY A 6 6.20 -3.12 -2.85
C GLY A 6 5.62 -3.28 -4.25
N ILE A 7 4.50 -4.00 -4.40
CA ILE A 7 3.82 -4.23 -5.69
C ILE A 7 2.38 -3.76 -5.62
N HIS A 8 1.64 -4.14 -4.58
CA HIS A 8 0.25 -3.77 -4.39
C HIS A 8 0.15 -2.65 -3.36
N MET A 9 -0.62 -1.61 -3.66
CA MET A 9 -0.90 -0.49 -2.76
C MET A 9 -2.40 -0.46 -2.40
N ILE A 10 -2.71 -0.45 -1.12
CA ILE A 10 -4.09 -0.47 -0.58
C ILE A 10 -4.32 0.69 0.39
N SER A 11 -5.60 1.02 0.61
CA SER A 11 -6.03 1.85 1.74
C SER A 11 -6.67 0.97 2.82
N SER A 12 -6.42 1.32 4.08
CA SER A 12 -7.11 0.74 5.24
C SER A 12 -8.40 1.45 5.63
N VAL A 13 -8.74 2.56 4.97
CA VAL A 13 -9.84 3.45 5.36
C VAL A 13 -10.95 3.41 4.32
N SER A 14 -10.65 3.74 3.06
CA SER A 14 -11.65 3.80 2.02
C SER A 14 -11.04 3.73 0.61
N LEU A 15 -11.87 3.35 -0.35
CA LEU A 15 -11.50 3.36 -1.76
C LEU A 15 -11.20 4.79 -2.27
N GLU A 16 -11.92 5.78 -1.73
CA GLU A 16 -11.70 7.19 -2.06
C GLU A 16 -10.31 7.68 -1.61
N GLU A 17 -9.85 7.30 -0.41
CA GLU A 17 -8.49 7.59 0.06
C GLU A 17 -7.46 6.98 -0.90
N LEU A 18 -7.67 5.73 -1.32
CA LEU A 18 -6.77 5.05 -2.25
C LEU A 18 -6.69 5.76 -3.62
N HIS A 19 -7.82 6.13 -4.22
CA HIS A 19 -7.83 6.82 -5.50
C HIS A 19 -7.22 8.22 -5.41
N THR A 20 -7.55 8.96 -4.36
CA THR A 20 -7.00 10.30 -4.11
C THR A 20 -5.50 10.23 -3.97
N PHE A 21 -4.97 9.28 -3.19
CA PHE A 21 -3.53 9.10 -3.05
C PHE A 21 -2.87 8.72 -4.38
N ALA A 22 -3.40 7.72 -5.09
CA ALA A 22 -2.85 7.25 -6.36
C ALA A 22 -2.83 8.35 -7.44
N ARG A 23 -3.92 9.10 -7.59
CA ARG A 23 -4.04 10.15 -8.62
C ARG A 23 -3.33 11.44 -8.22
N ASP A 24 -3.52 11.90 -6.98
CA ASP A 24 -3.14 13.25 -6.62
C ASP A 24 -1.69 13.32 -6.15
N LYS A 25 -1.20 12.26 -5.49
CA LYS A 25 0.19 12.16 -5.00
C LYS A 25 1.11 11.45 -5.97
N LEU A 26 0.70 10.29 -6.47
CA LEU A 26 1.58 9.41 -7.26
C LEU A 26 1.43 9.55 -8.76
N LYS A 27 0.36 10.22 -9.22
CA LYS A 27 -0.01 10.37 -10.64
C LYS A 27 -0.09 9.03 -11.37
N LEU A 28 -0.56 7.98 -10.68
CA LEU A 28 -0.69 6.65 -11.27
C LEU A 28 -1.83 6.63 -12.30
N PRO A 29 -1.66 5.88 -13.40
CA PRO A 29 -2.72 5.74 -14.38
C PRO A 29 -3.86 4.88 -13.82
N ALA A 30 -5.11 5.22 -14.16
CA ALA A 30 -6.29 4.49 -13.70
C ALA A 30 -6.27 3.00 -14.09
N ARG A 31 -5.60 2.63 -15.19
CA ARG A 31 -5.44 1.22 -15.62
C ARG A 31 -4.62 0.36 -14.65
N TRP A 32 -3.88 0.96 -13.71
CA TRP A 32 -3.16 0.22 -12.67
C TRP A 32 -4.05 -0.08 -11.46
N PHE A 33 -5.29 0.41 -11.46
CA PHE A 33 -6.27 0.06 -10.45
C PHE A 33 -6.88 -1.31 -10.73
N HIS A 34 -6.83 -2.18 -9.75
CA HIS A 34 -7.48 -3.49 -9.75
C HIS A 34 -8.70 -3.46 -8.80
N PRO A 35 -9.93 -3.41 -9.35
CA PRO A 35 -11.16 -3.46 -8.55
C PRO A 35 -11.45 -4.90 -8.08
N SER A 36 -10.64 -5.41 -7.14
CA SER A 36 -10.90 -6.70 -6.51
C SER A 36 -12.00 -6.55 -5.45
N PRO A 37 -13.04 -7.43 -5.43
CA PRO A 37 -14.13 -7.37 -4.46
C PRO A 37 -13.68 -7.46 -3.00
N ARG A 38 -12.50 -8.08 -2.76
CA ARG A 38 -11.94 -8.29 -1.43
C ARG A 38 -10.85 -7.28 -1.07
N HIS A 39 -10.13 -6.76 -2.06
CA HIS A 39 -8.98 -5.89 -1.82
C HIS A 39 -8.71 -4.98 -3.03
N PRO A 40 -9.48 -3.90 -3.20
CA PRO A 40 -9.16 -2.89 -4.21
C PRO A 40 -7.73 -2.37 -3.99
N HIS A 41 -6.90 -2.40 -5.04
CA HIS A 41 -5.50 -2.00 -4.94
C HIS A 41 -5.03 -1.33 -6.24
N TYR A 42 -3.94 -0.58 -6.12
CA TYR A 42 -3.15 -0.14 -7.27
C TYR A 42 -1.86 -0.94 -7.36
N ASP A 43 -1.44 -1.23 -8.58
CA ASP A 43 -0.12 -1.79 -8.81
C ASP A 43 0.95 -0.69 -8.86
N LEU A 44 2.08 -0.92 -8.22
CA LEU A 44 3.28 -0.11 -8.26
C LEU A 44 4.29 -0.81 -9.18
N LEU A 45 4.03 -0.72 -10.49
CA LEU A 45 4.77 -1.49 -11.49
C LEU A 45 6.18 -0.97 -11.77
N THR A 46 6.55 0.21 -11.24
CA THR A 46 7.87 0.79 -11.43
C THR A 46 8.55 1.09 -10.09
N PRO A 47 9.88 0.97 -9.98
CA PRO A 47 10.62 1.35 -8.77
C PRO A 47 10.33 2.79 -8.35
N ASP A 48 10.19 3.70 -9.32
CA ASP A 48 9.86 5.10 -9.11
C ASP A 48 8.46 5.29 -8.48
N SER A 49 7.45 4.53 -8.91
CA SER A 49 6.12 4.58 -8.29
C SER A 49 6.14 4.12 -6.82
N LEU A 50 6.94 3.10 -6.51
CA LEU A 50 7.16 2.66 -5.13
C LEU A 50 7.88 3.72 -4.31
N GLN A 51 8.98 4.28 -4.82
CA GLN A 51 9.73 5.32 -4.10
C GLN A 51 8.85 6.55 -3.81
N ARG A 52 8.04 7.00 -4.77
CA ARG A 52 7.07 8.08 -4.54
C ARG A 52 6.03 7.71 -3.49
N ALA A 53 5.52 6.49 -3.51
CA ALA A 53 4.55 6.03 -2.51
C ALA A 53 5.13 6.14 -1.10
N LEU A 54 6.35 5.64 -0.90
CA LEU A 54 7.03 5.71 0.40
C LEU A 54 7.33 7.16 0.81
N ALA A 55 7.76 8.01 -0.13
CA ALA A 55 8.03 9.43 0.13
C ALA A 55 6.76 10.21 0.55
N GLU A 56 5.60 9.84 0.02
CA GLU A 56 4.30 10.43 0.36
C GLU A 56 3.66 9.78 1.61
N GLY A 57 4.38 8.90 2.30
CA GLY A 57 3.97 8.33 3.58
C GLY A 57 3.23 6.99 3.49
N ALA A 58 3.29 6.28 2.35
CA ALA A 58 2.83 4.90 2.30
C ALA A 58 3.73 4.01 3.17
N VAL A 59 3.11 3.12 3.94
CA VAL A 59 3.82 2.21 4.83
C VAL A 59 4.14 0.93 4.08
N LYS A 60 5.44 0.66 3.88
CA LYS A 60 5.89 -0.65 3.35
C LYS A 60 5.64 -1.73 4.39
N THR A 61 5.03 -2.82 3.97
CA THR A 61 4.75 -3.99 4.80
C THR A 61 4.83 -5.26 3.97
N THR A 62 4.40 -6.41 4.51
CA THR A 62 4.32 -7.67 3.76
C THR A 62 2.91 -7.91 3.25
N SER A 63 2.75 -8.69 2.18
CA SER A 63 1.42 -9.08 1.68
C SER A 63 0.59 -9.78 2.77
N LYS A 64 1.24 -10.56 3.66
CA LYS A 64 0.58 -11.19 4.81
C LYS A 64 0.02 -10.18 5.81
N ALA A 65 0.71 -9.06 6.02
CA ALA A 65 0.24 -7.98 6.88
C ALA A 65 -0.90 -7.20 6.22
N ILE A 66 -0.85 -6.95 4.91
CA ILE A 66 -1.95 -6.36 4.13
C ILE A 66 -3.24 -7.17 4.28
N VAL A 67 -3.17 -8.50 4.13
CA VAL A 67 -4.34 -9.38 4.31
C VAL A 67 -4.95 -9.23 5.71
N ARG A 68 -4.13 -9.06 6.75
CA ARG A 68 -4.62 -8.86 8.13
C ARG A 68 -5.31 -7.51 8.33
N VAL A 69 -4.79 -6.44 7.70
CA VAL A 69 -5.46 -5.12 7.66
C VAL A 69 -6.84 -5.26 7.02
N ILE A 70 -6.92 -5.95 5.87
CA ILE A 70 -8.17 -6.17 5.14
C ILE A 70 -9.18 -7.01 5.93
N GLN A 71 -8.70 -8.00 6.69
CA GLN A 71 -9.54 -8.87 7.53
C GLN A 71 -10.02 -8.19 8.83
N GLY A 72 -9.75 -6.89 9.02
CA GLY A 72 -10.24 -6.13 10.16
C GLY A 72 -9.52 -6.46 11.47
N ASN A 73 -8.28 -6.94 11.41
CA ASN A 73 -7.48 -7.24 12.58
C ASN A 73 -6.31 -6.22 12.70
N PRO A 74 -6.56 -5.04 13.30
CA PRO A 74 -5.66 -3.88 13.24
C PRO A 74 -4.41 -3.99 14.13
N ASN A 75 -4.18 -5.12 14.81
CA ASN A 75 -2.99 -5.33 15.64
C ASN A 75 -1.78 -5.68 14.74
N LEU A 76 -1.38 -4.73 13.90
CA LEU A 76 -0.14 -4.81 13.14
C LEU A 76 0.99 -4.27 14.01
N THR A 77 1.76 -5.20 14.58
CA THR A 77 3.18 -4.96 14.83
C THR A 77 3.81 -4.57 13.50
N LEU A 78 4.04 -3.27 13.32
CA LEU A 78 4.96 -2.74 12.31
C LEU A 78 6.27 -3.50 12.51
N LEU A 79 6.60 -4.39 11.58
CA LEU A 79 7.87 -5.09 11.59
C LEU A 79 8.95 -4.00 11.47
N LYS A 80 9.49 -3.57 12.62
CA LYS A 80 10.86 -3.05 12.66
C LYS A 80 11.72 -4.15 12.08
N ASP A 81 12.51 -3.80 11.08
CA ASP A 81 13.50 -4.67 10.46
C ASP A 81 14.31 -5.41 11.54
N PRO A 82 14.38 -6.75 11.53
CA PRO A 82 15.24 -7.49 12.44
C PRO A 82 16.72 -7.48 12.03
N HIS A 83 17.13 -6.66 11.06
CA HIS A 83 18.52 -6.57 10.59
C HIS A 83 19.05 -5.14 10.58
N SER A 84 19.22 -4.57 11.78
CA SER A 84 20.22 -3.54 12.08
C SER A 84 20.90 -3.92 13.39
N SER A 85 21.73 -4.95 13.32
CA SER A 85 22.75 -5.29 14.32
C SER A 85 23.77 -6.20 13.65
N SER A 86 24.85 -5.60 13.15
CA SER A 86 26.24 -6.08 13.23
C SER A 86 27.14 -4.98 12.68
#